data_AF-A0A645EVT5-F1
#
_entry.id   AF-A0A645EVT5-F1
#
_cell.length_a   1.000
_cell.length_b   1.000
_cell.length_c   1.000
_cell.angle_alpha   90.00
_cell.angle_beta   90.00
_cell.angle_gamma   90.00
#
_symmetry.space_group_name_H-M   'P 1'
#
loop_
_entity.id
_entity.type
_entity.pdbx_description
1 polymer ?
#
loop_
_entity_poly.entity_id
_entity_poly.type
_entity_poly.pdbx_seq_one_letter_code
_entity_poly.pdbx_strand_id
1 'polypeptide(L)'
;MSDAQAIVAIGFAIWLLMFGLGQWQFKRITKGTTELVLAMGKKAHNRRERPTVEEFYTQIRPQWEAMLKQKAKFILHKTELFPVPASARFVETRMKFTPAWLGAFLKVNHLDLPASEELEAEIEAVMSLAPKRPVKAQ
;
A
#
# COMPACT_ATOMS: atom_id res chain seq x y z
N MET A 1 -29.44 21.50 -24.85
CA MET A 1 -28.79 20.20 -24.60
C MET A 1 -29.76 19.14 -25.08
N SER A 2 -29.34 18.20 -25.93
CA SER A 2 -30.21 17.05 -26.26
C SER A 2 -30.29 16.10 -25.07
N ASP A 3 -31.36 15.32 -24.97
CA ASP A 3 -31.52 14.32 -23.91
C ASP A 3 -30.33 13.33 -23.85
N ALA A 4 -29.74 13.02 -25.01
CA ALA A 4 -28.52 12.23 -25.12
C ALA A 4 -27.30 12.89 -24.44
N GLN A 5 -27.13 14.21 -24.58
CA GLN A 5 -26.06 14.95 -23.91
C GLN A 5 -26.26 14.98 -22.39
N ALA A 6 -27.51 15.07 -21.91
CA ALA A 6 -27.83 15.01 -20.48
C ALA A 6 -27.46 13.65 -19.87
N ILE A 7 -27.81 12.55 -20.54
CA ILE A 7 -27.49 11.20 -20.07
C ILE A 7 -25.96 11.00 -19.99
N VAL A 8 -25.22 11.42 -21.01
CA VAL A 8 -23.76 11.33 -21.03
C VAL A 8 -23.13 12.16 -19.91
N ALA A 9 -23.61 13.40 -19.71
CA ALA A 9 -23.11 14.27 -18.65
C ALA A 9 -23.34 13.68 -17.25
N ILE A 10 -24.51 13.10 -16.99
CA ILE A 10 -24.84 12.44 -15.73
C ILE A 10 -23.92 11.21 -15.53
N GLY A 11 -23.77 10.37 -16.56
CA GLY A 11 -22.89 9.21 -16.50
C GLY A 11 -21.44 9.61 -16.19
N PHE A 12 -20.93 10.66 -16.84
CA PHE A 12 -19.59 11.18 -16.59
C PHE A 12 -19.43 11.75 -15.18
N ALA A 13 -20.43 12.47 -14.68
CA ALA A 13 -20.41 13.00 -13.30
C ALA A 13 -20.37 11.87 -12.26
N ILE A 14 -21.16 10.81 -12.44
CA ILE A 14 -21.13 9.61 -11.58
C ILE A 14 -19.75 8.96 -11.65
N TRP A 15 -19.19 8.80 -12.84
CA TRP A 15 -17.86 8.21 -13.01
C TRP A 15 -16.76 9.02 -12.31
N LEU A 16 -16.78 10.35 -12.44
CA LEU A 16 -15.83 11.24 -11.74
C LEU A 16 -15.95 11.12 -10.22
N LEU A 17 -17.17 11.02 -9.70
CA LEU A 17 -17.41 10.83 -8.27
C LEU A 17 -16.85 9.48 -7.79
N MET A 18 -17.07 8.41 -8.55
CA MET A 18 -16.49 7.10 -8.25
C MET A 18 -14.97 7.10 -8.33
N PHE A 19 -14.40 7.80 -9.31
CA PHE A 19 -12.95 7.97 -9.47
C PHE A 19 -12.36 8.69 -8.24
N GLY A 20 -12.94 9.83 -7.85
CA GLY A 20 -12.51 10.60 -6.69
C GLY A 20 -12.58 9.80 -5.38
N LEU A 21 -13.70 9.12 -5.13
CA LEU A 21 -13.87 8.26 -3.95
C LEU A 21 -12.91 7.06 -3.95
N GLY A 22 -12.67 6.46 -5.10
CA GLY A 22 -11.73 5.33 -5.25
C GLY A 22 -10.29 5.75 -4.97
N GLN A 23 -9.86 6.91 -5.49
CA GLN A 23 -8.55 7.49 -5.18
C GLN A 23 -8.41 7.83 -3.69
N TRP A 24 -9.44 8.42 -3.09
CA TRP A 24 -9.45 8.74 -1.66
C TRP A 24 -9.36 7.48 -0.79
N GLN A 25 -10.15 6.44 -1.09
CA GLN A 25 -10.09 5.16 -0.39
C GLN A 25 -8.70 4.51 -0.51
N PHE A 26 -8.11 4.51 -1.70
CA PHE A 26 -6.77 3.96 -1.91
C PHE A 26 -5.68 4.72 -1.15
N LYS A 27 -5.76 6.05 -1.11
CA LYS A 27 -4.86 6.88 -0.27
C LYS A 27 -5.02 6.54 1.22
N ARG A 28 -6.26 6.36 1.69
CA ARG A 28 -6.55 5.99 3.09
C ARG A 28 -5.99 4.61 3.43
N ILE A 29 -6.09 3.64 2.53
CA ILE A 29 -5.47 2.32 2.66
C ILE A 29 -3.95 2.43 2.73
N THR A 30 -3.33 3.18 1.82
CA THR A 30 -1.88 3.34 1.76
C THR A 30 -1.36 3.94 3.06
N LYS A 31 -1.97 5.03 3.53
CA LYS A 31 -1.65 5.66 4.81
C LYS A 31 -1.81 4.68 5.97
N GLY A 32 -2.95 3.99 6.05
CA GLY A 32 -3.21 2.99 7.10
C GLY A 32 -2.21 1.84 7.09
N THR A 33 -1.79 1.37 5.91
CA THR A 33 -0.79 0.31 5.76
C THR A 33 0.55 0.78 6.32
N THR A 34 1.02 1.97 5.92
CA THR A 34 2.28 2.52 6.43
C THR A 34 2.25 2.75 7.94
N GLU A 35 1.13 3.24 8.48
CA GLU A 35 0.95 3.44 9.93
C GLU A 35 1.00 2.11 10.68
N LEU A 36 0.31 1.08 10.18
CA LEU A 36 0.32 -0.27 10.76
C LEU A 36 1.72 -0.87 10.75
N VAL A 37 2.42 -0.78 9.60
CA VAL A 37 3.80 -1.27 9.44
C VAL A 37 4.74 -0.56 10.40
N LEU A 38 4.66 0.76 10.53
CA LEU A 38 5.51 1.51 11.47
C LEU A 38 5.22 1.15 12.93
N ALA A 39 3.95 1.04 13.30
CA ALA A 39 3.56 0.71 14.67
C ALA A 39 4.03 -0.70 15.06
N MET A 40 3.76 -1.69 14.22
CA MET A 40 4.17 -3.07 14.45
C MET A 40 5.68 -3.28 14.27
N GLY A 41 6.29 -2.59 13.31
CA GLY A 41 7.72 -2.66 13.01
C GLY A 41 8.56 -2.15 14.17
N LYS A 42 8.18 -1.02 14.78
CA LYS A 42 8.80 -0.54 16.04
C LYS A 42 8.75 -1.59 17.14
N LYS A 43 7.58 -2.23 17.32
CA LYS A 43 7.42 -3.30 18.31
C LYS A 43 8.28 -4.51 17.99
N ALA A 44 8.42 -4.89 16.72
CA ALA A 44 9.23 -6.03 16.29
C ALA A 44 10.73 -5.76 16.42
N HIS A 45 11.19 -4.58 16.01
CA HIS A 45 12.60 -4.16 16.06
C HIS A 45 13.14 -4.11 17.50
N ASN A 46 12.31 -3.72 18.46
CA ASN A 46 12.69 -3.62 19.87
C ASN A 46 12.64 -4.97 20.63
N ARG A 47 12.27 -6.08 19.97
CA ARG A 47 12.28 -7.40 20.62
C ARG A 47 13.72 -7.90 20.76
N ARG A 48 13.95 -8.68 21.83
CA ARG A 48 15.23 -9.39 22.03
C ARG A 48 15.53 -10.35 20.89
N GLU A 49 14.49 -11.04 20.41
CA GLU A 49 14.54 -11.90 19.24
C GLU A 49 13.68 -11.26 18.15
N ARG A 50 14.35 -10.67 17.15
CA ARG A 50 13.70 -9.95 16.05
C ARG A 50 13.23 -10.97 15.02
N PRO A 51 11.96 -10.92 14.58
CA PRO A 51 11.50 -11.76 13.49
C PRO A 51 12.19 -11.37 12.19
N THR A 52 12.27 -12.30 11.23
CA THR A 52 12.69 -11.94 9.88
C THR A 52 11.63 -11.10 9.16
N VAL A 53 11.98 -10.47 8.04
CA VAL A 53 11.03 -9.71 7.21
C VAL A 53 9.88 -10.61 6.74
N GLU A 54 10.17 -11.85 6.36
CA GLU A 54 9.19 -12.84 5.89
C GLU A 54 8.21 -13.25 7.02
N GLU A 55 8.75 -13.52 8.21
CA GLU A 55 7.95 -13.81 9.40
C GLU A 55 7.09 -12.62 9.80
N PHE A 56 7.68 -11.42 9.77
CA PHE A 56 6.98 -10.19 10.08
C PHE A 56 5.88 -9.87 9.06
N TYR A 57 6.13 -10.11 7.77
CA TYR A 57 5.12 -10.02 6.71
C TYR A 57 3.95 -10.95 6.97
N THR A 58 4.23 -12.19 7.38
CA THR A 58 3.20 -13.18 7.72
C THR A 58 2.40 -12.74 8.95
N GLN A 59 3.04 -12.14 9.95
CA GLN A 59 2.40 -11.64 11.18
C GLN A 59 1.50 -10.42 10.94
N ILE A 60 1.91 -9.48 10.07
CA ILE A 60 1.13 -8.26 9.80
C ILE A 60 -0.07 -8.53 8.90
N ARG A 61 0.00 -9.55 8.04
CA ARG A 61 -0.99 -9.81 6.99
C ARG A 61 -2.43 -9.92 7.51
N PRO A 62 -2.76 -10.68 8.57
CA PRO A 62 -4.14 -10.74 9.07
C PRO A 62 -4.68 -9.39 9.57
N GLN A 63 -3.85 -8.60 10.25
CA GLN A 63 -4.23 -7.28 10.75
C GLN A 63 -4.42 -6.29 9.60
N TRP A 64 -3.55 -6.38 8.60
CA TRP A 64 -3.64 -5.58 7.40
C TRP A 64 -4.93 -5.89 6.63
N GLU A 65 -5.26 -7.17 6.41
CA GLU A 65 -6.50 -7.58 5.77
C GLU A 65 -7.76 -7.11 6.51
N ALA A 66 -7.75 -7.21 7.84
CA ALA A 66 -8.83 -6.68 8.67
C ALA A 66 -8.98 -5.16 8.51
N MET A 67 -7.86 -4.43 8.48
CA MET A 67 -7.84 -2.99 8.23
C MET A 67 -8.40 -2.64 6.84
N LEU A 68 -8.07 -3.41 5.80
CA LEU A 68 -8.61 -3.17 4.45
C LEU A 68 -10.14 -3.21 4.45
N LYS A 69 -10.73 -4.25 5.05
CA LYS A 69 -12.19 -4.42 5.16
C LYS A 69 -12.88 -3.26 5.88
N GLN A 70 -12.20 -2.62 6.84
CA GLN A 70 -12.73 -1.48 7.58
C GLN A 70 -12.55 -0.14 6.85
N LYS A 71 -11.45 0.04 6.10
CA LYS A 71 -11.08 1.34 5.53
C LYS A 71 -11.59 1.57 4.12
N ALA A 72 -11.91 0.52 3.35
CA ALA A 72 -12.38 0.66 1.99
C ALA A 72 -13.36 -0.47 1.60
N LYS A 73 -14.35 -0.10 0.79
CA LYS A 73 -15.26 -1.06 0.13
C LYS A 73 -14.73 -1.44 -1.26
N PHE A 74 -14.17 -0.45 -1.96
CA PHE A 74 -13.60 -0.63 -3.30
C PHE A 74 -12.35 0.23 -3.48
N ILE A 75 -11.56 -0.14 -4.47
CA ILE A 75 -10.49 0.69 -5.03
C ILE A 75 -10.66 0.73 -6.54
N LEU A 76 -10.01 1.66 -7.23
CA LEU A 76 -9.97 1.62 -8.69
C LEU A 76 -9.03 0.51 -9.15
N HIS A 77 -9.43 -0.21 -10.20
CA HIS A 77 -8.54 -1.13 -10.91
C HIS A 77 -7.26 -0.41 -11.36
N LYS A 78 -6.19 -1.15 -11.69
CA LYS A 78 -4.90 -0.57 -12.13
C LYS A 78 -5.04 0.38 -13.33
N THR A 79 -5.99 0.10 -14.22
CA THR A 79 -6.35 0.97 -15.38
C THR A 79 -7.16 2.20 -14.99
N GLU A 80 -7.61 2.29 -13.74
CA GLU A 80 -8.44 3.34 -13.16
C GLU A 80 -9.84 3.51 -13.76
N LEU A 81 -10.22 2.64 -14.70
CA LEU A 81 -11.48 2.78 -15.45
C LEU A 81 -12.71 2.32 -14.66
N PHE A 82 -12.57 1.34 -13.77
CA PHE A 82 -13.67 0.75 -13.02
C PHE A 82 -13.26 0.37 -11.60
N PRO A 83 -14.23 0.34 -10.65
CA PRO A 83 -13.97 -0.09 -9.28
C PRO A 83 -13.81 -1.61 -9.20
N VAL A 84 -12.99 -2.06 -8.27
CA VAL A 84 -12.86 -3.46 -7.85
C VAL A 84 -12.97 -3.54 -6.33
N PRO A 85 -13.40 -4.69 -5.76
CA PRO A 85 -13.43 -4.87 -4.32
C PRO A 85 -12.07 -4.59 -3.68
N ALA A 86 -12.07 -3.93 -2.51
CA ALA A 86 -10.84 -3.63 -1.77
C ALA A 86 -10.30 -4.87 -1.03
N SER A 87 -10.03 -5.96 -1.75
CA SER A 87 -9.45 -7.18 -1.20
C SER A 87 -7.92 -7.14 -1.18
N ALA A 88 -7.32 -7.98 -0.34
CA ALA A 88 -5.86 -8.13 -0.23
C ALA A 88 -5.21 -8.25 -1.61
N ARG A 89 -5.68 -9.18 -2.44
CA ARG A 89 -5.16 -9.41 -3.80
C ARG A 89 -5.08 -8.14 -4.66
N PHE A 90 -6.16 -7.35 -4.73
CA PHE A 90 -6.20 -6.15 -5.57
C PHE A 90 -5.34 -5.03 -5.00
N VAL A 91 -5.36 -4.87 -3.67
CA VAL A 91 -4.59 -3.83 -2.99
C VAL A 91 -3.09 -4.16 -3.04
N GLU A 92 -2.68 -5.40 -2.75
CA GLU A 92 -1.30 -5.90 -2.84
C GLU A 92 -0.73 -5.60 -4.23
N THR A 93 -1.48 -5.95 -5.28
CA THR A 93 -1.07 -5.70 -6.67
C THR A 93 -0.88 -4.21 -6.96
N ARG A 94 -1.81 -3.36 -6.48
CA ARG A 94 -1.79 -1.93 -6.79
C ARG A 94 -0.71 -1.18 -6.01
N MET A 95 -0.50 -1.53 -4.74
CA MET A 95 0.49 -0.86 -3.89
C MET A 95 1.86 -1.55 -3.89
N LYS A 96 1.95 -2.74 -4.49
CA LYS A 96 3.11 -3.65 -4.42
C LYS A 96 3.50 -3.98 -2.98
N PHE A 97 2.51 -4.28 -2.13
CA PHE A 97 2.77 -4.71 -0.75
C PHE A 97 3.30 -6.14 -0.78
N THR A 98 4.62 -6.27 -0.77
CA THR A 98 5.37 -7.53 -0.80
C THR A 98 6.38 -7.57 0.36
N PRO A 99 6.99 -8.73 0.67
CA PRO A 99 8.09 -8.81 1.63
C PRO A 99 9.23 -7.84 1.29
N ALA A 100 9.63 -7.75 0.02
CA ALA A 100 10.69 -6.83 -0.41
C ALA A 100 10.32 -5.36 -0.19
N TRP A 101 9.08 -4.96 -0.51
CA TRP A 101 8.59 -3.61 -0.21
C TRP A 101 8.59 -3.34 1.29
N LEU A 102 8.16 -4.33 2.10
CA LEU A 102 8.10 -4.21 3.55
C LEU A 102 9.50 -4.03 4.14
N GLY A 103 10.47 -4.85 3.74
CA GLY A 103 11.86 -4.74 4.16
C GLY A 103 12.47 -3.39 3.76
N ALA A 104 12.30 -2.97 2.50
CA ALA A 104 12.75 -1.66 2.03
C ALA A 104 12.13 -0.51 2.84
N PHE A 105 10.82 -0.59 3.10
CA PHE A 105 10.12 0.42 3.88
C PHE A 105 10.64 0.47 5.32
N LEU A 106 10.88 -0.68 5.95
CA LEU A 106 11.44 -0.75 7.31
C LEU A 106 12.86 -0.16 7.38
N LYS A 107 13.73 -0.51 6.41
CA LYS A 107 15.09 0.04 6.31
C LYS A 107 15.12 1.56 6.19
N VAL A 108 14.30 2.11 5.29
CA VAL A 108 14.17 3.57 5.10
C VAL A 108 13.70 4.30 6.38
N ASN A 109 13.05 3.58 7.30
CA ASN A 109 12.59 4.13 8.58
C ASN A 109 13.45 3.69 9.78
N HIS A 110 14.64 3.12 9.54
CA HIS A 110 15.58 2.67 10.58
C HIS A 110 14.99 1.59 11.52
N LEU A 111 14.17 0.71 10.96
CA LEU A 111 13.52 -0.40 11.67
C LEU A 111 13.98 -1.75 11.11
N ASP A 112 15.28 -1.89 10.88
CA ASP A 112 15.87 -3.04 10.20
C ASP A 112 15.48 -4.35 10.89
N LEU A 113 15.03 -5.31 10.08
CA LEU A 113 14.77 -6.69 10.46
C LEU A 113 15.64 -7.60 9.58
N PRO A 114 16.10 -8.74 10.10
CA PRO A 114 16.86 -9.70 9.31
C PRO A 114 16.02 -10.23 8.13
N ALA A 115 16.68 -10.56 7.02
CA ALA A 115 16.07 -11.15 5.83
C ALA A 115 17.01 -12.22 5.27
N SER A 116 16.48 -13.16 4.49
CA SER A 116 17.29 -14.07 3.69
C SER A 116 18.14 -13.31 2.65
N GLU A 117 19.27 -13.88 2.21
CA GLU A 117 20.16 -13.22 1.24
C GLU A 117 19.44 -12.87 -0.08
N GLU A 118 18.57 -13.78 -0.55
CA GLU A 118 17.76 -13.57 -1.76
C GLU A 118 16.80 -12.38 -1.58
N LEU A 119 16.08 -12.33 -0.45
CA LEU A 119 15.16 -11.23 -0.16
C LEU A 119 15.91 -9.91 0.06
N GLU A 120 17.09 -9.96 0.66
CA GLU A 120 17.93 -8.78 0.87
C GLU A 120 18.34 -8.14 -0.47
N ALA A 121 18.67 -8.95 -1.48
CA ALA A 121 18.93 -8.45 -2.83
C ALA A 121 17.69 -7.80 -3.46
N GLU A 122 16.50 -8.37 -3.27
CA GLU A 122 15.24 -7.76 -3.74
C GLU A 122 14.93 -6.44 -3.01
N ILE A 123 15.17 -6.38 -1.70
CA ILE A 123 14.99 -5.17 -0.89
C ILE A 123 15.86 -4.04 -1.43
N GLU A 124 17.15 -4.32 -1.69
CA GLU A 124 18.07 -3.34 -2.27
C GLU A 124 17.64 -2.91 -3.68
N ALA A 125 17.16 -3.85 -4.51
CA ALA A 125 16.61 -3.52 -5.82
C ALA A 125 15.41 -2.56 -5.70
N VAL A 126 14.48 -2.81 -4.77
CA VAL A 126 13.34 -1.92 -4.50
C VAL A 126 13.80 -0.54 -4.01
N MET A 127 14.80 -0.49 -3.12
CA MET A 127 15.36 0.77 -2.61
C MET A 127 16.07 1.57 -3.71
N SER A 128 16.74 0.92 -4.65
CA SER A 128 17.42 1.57 -5.78
C SER A 128 16.46 2.24 -6.77
N LEU A 129 15.25 1.70 -6.89
CA LEU A 129 14.18 2.21 -7.75
C LEU A 129 13.35 3.30 -7.06
N ALA A 130 13.45 3.44 -5.74
CA ALA A 130 12.78 4.51 -5.03
C ALA A 130 13.44 5.86 -5.41
N PRO A 131 12.67 6.90 -5.78
CA PRO A 131 13.24 8.20 -6.05
C PRO A 131 14.03 8.66 -4.82
N LYS A 132 15.35 8.91 -5.01
CA LYS A 132 16.22 9.44 -3.95
C LYS A 132 15.51 10.65 -3.36
N ARG A 133 15.21 10.63 -2.05
CA ARG A 133 14.67 11.82 -1.37
C ARG A 133 15.60 12.99 -1.72
N PRO A 134 15.09 14.16 -2.12
CA PRO A 134 15.94 15.34 -2.15
C PRO A 134 16.52 15.49 -0.75
N VAL A 135 17.84 15.39 -0.66
CA VAL A 135 18.56 15.65 0.58
C VAL A 135 18.17 17.07 0.97
N LYS A 136 17.45 17.23 2.08
CA LYS A 136 17.26 18.57 2.65
C LYS A 136 18.67 19.06 2.96
N ALA A 137 19.15 20.04 2.20
CA ALA A 137 20.36 20.77 2.54
C ALA A 137 20.16 21.29 3.96
N GLN A 138 21.03 20.85 4.87
CA GLN A 138 21.15 21.39 6.22
C GLN A 138 21.79 22.77 6.14
#